data_AF-A0A1V9TYS0-F1
#
_entry.id   AF-A0A1V9TYS0-F1
#
_cell.length_a   1.000
_cell.length_b   1.000
_cell.length_c   1.000
_cell.angle_alpha   90.00
_cell.angle_beta   90.00
_cell.angle_gamma   90.00
#
_symmetry.space_group_name_H-M   'P 1'
#
loop_
_entity.id
_entity.type
_entity.pdbx_description
1 polymer ?
#
loop_
_entity_poly.entity_id
_entity_poly.type
_entity_poly.pdbx_seq_one_letter_code
_entity_poly.pdbx_strand_id
1 'polypeptide(L)' 'MNFDMKGEILFEDGLRVHFKCYRGQRTNTIKYFDENNEEVPYNKIWGRRYEYCKLTSSEGTLFYQNNVIARSE' A
#
# COMPACT_ATOMS: atom_id res chain seq x y z
N MET A 1 -12.30 -4.82 -13.65
CA MET A 1 -11.79 -5.44 -12.40
C MET A 1 -12.26 -4.58 -11.24
N ASN A 2 -13.04 -5.14 -10.32
CA ASN A 2 -13.65 -4.39 -9.20
C ASN A 2 -12.80 -4.63 -7.95
N PHE A 3 -11.95 -3.66 -7.60
CA PHE A 3 -11.09 -3.77 -6.42
C PHE A 3 -11.91 -3.62 -5.13
N ASP A 4 -11.75 -4.52 -4.17
CA ASP A 4 -12.47 -4.48 -2.89
C ASP A 4 -11.94 -3.41 -1.94
N MET A 5 -10.66 -3.06 -2.09
CA MET A 5 -9.95 -2.15 -1.18
C MET A 5 -9.12 -1.13 -1.94
N LYS A 6 -9.09 0.09 -1.42
CA LYS A 6 -8.13 1.14 -1.78
C LYS A 6 -7.16 1.32 -0.63
N GLY A 7 -5.88 1.42 -0.94
CA GLY A 7 -4.83 1.57 0.06
C GLY A 7 -3.99 2.82 -0.17
N GLU A 8 -3.41 3.33 0.90
CA GLU A 8 -2.44 4.41 0.91
C GLU A 8 -1.36 4.11 1.93
N ILE A 9 -0.10 4.38 1.60
CA ILE A 9 1.05 4.21 2.49
C ILE A 9 1.85 5.52 2.47
N LEU A 10 2.15 6.05 3.65
CA LEU A 10 3.10 7.14 3.84
C LEU A 10 4.38 6.57 4.46
N PHE A 11 5.49 6.65 3.74
CA PHE A 11 6.80 6.26 4.22
C PHE A 11 7.44 7.37 5.07
N GLU A 12 8.33 7.00 6.01
CA GLU A 12 8.98 7.96 6.93
C GLU A 12 9.81 9.05 6.23
N ASP A 13 10.26 8.81 5.00
CA ASP A 13 10.95 9.80 4.16
C ASP A 13 10.01 10.71 3.36
N GLY A 14 8.69 10.57 3.53
CA GLY A 14 7.68 11.39 2.89
C GLY A 14 7.17 10.85 1.55
N LEU A 15 7.71 9.74 1.03
CA LEU A 15 7.09 9.07 -0.12
C LEU A 15 5.66 8.64 0.24
N ARG A 16 4.68 9.08 -0.55
CA ARG A 16 3.29 8.63 -0.43
C ARG A 16 2.93 7.80 -1.64
N VAL A 17 2.40 6.60 -1.41
CA VAL A 17 1.91 5.74 -2.48
C VAL A 17 0.47 5.34 -2.22
N HIS A 18 -0.31 5.20 -3.29
CA HIS A 18 -1.66 4.67 -3.25
C HIS A 18 -1.78 3.44 -4.14
N PHE A 19 -2.73 2.57 -3.82
CA PHE A 19 -2.95 1.31 -4.53
C PHE A 19 -4.40 0.87 -4.45
N LYS A 20 -4.76 -0.11 -5.28
CA LYS A 20 -6.04 -0.82 -5.20
C LYS A 20 -5.74 -2.32 -5.17
N CYS A 21 -6.44 -3.05 -4.32
CA CYS A 21 -6.23 -4.49 -4.18
C CYS A 21 -7.51 -5.25 -3.85
N TYR A 22 -7.44 -6.58 -3.98
CA TYR A 22 -8.44 -7.51 -3.49
C TYR A 22 -8.05 -8.01 -2.09
N ARG A 23 -9.06 -8.44 -1.32
CA ARG A 23 -8.81 -9.08 -0.03
C ARG A 23 -7.98 -10.36 -0.24
N GLY A 24 -6.85 -10.49 0.47
CA GLY A 24 -5.93 -11.62 0.35
C GLY A 24 -4.98 -11.56 -0.86
N GLN A 25 -5.00 -10.48 -1.65
CA GLN A 25 -4.03 -10.29 -2.74
C GLN A 25 -2.61 -10.17 -2.18
N ARG A 26 -1.66 -10.91 -2.78
CA ARG A 26 -0.24 -10.83 -2.39
C ARG A 26 0.31 -9.43 -2.69
N THR A 27 0.97 -8.84 -1.70
CA THR A 27 1.50 -7.46 -1.77
C THR A 27 2.41 -7.20 -2.96
N ASN A 28 3.24 -8.17 -3.36
CA ASN A 28 4.12 -8.06 -4.53
C ASN A 28 3.40 -8.07 -5.89
N THR A 29 2.11 -8.41 -5.93
CA THR A 29 1.28 -8.38 -7.16
C THR A 29 0.43 -7.12 -7.26
N ILE A 30 0.45 -6.26 -6.24
CA ILE A 30 -0.26 -5.00 -6.21
C ILE A 30 0.54 -3.96 -6.99
N LYS A 31 -0.15 -3.13 -7.77
CA LYS A 31 0.45 -1.94 -8.39
C LYS A 31 0.32 -0.75 -7.45
N TYR A 32 1.42 -0.05 -7.26
CA TYR A 32 1.53 1.13 -6.40
C TYR A 32 1.79 2.34 -7.28
N PHE A 33 1.22 3.47 -6.90
CA PHE A 33 1.33 4.72 -7.64
C PHE A 33 1.64 5.86 -6.68
N ASP A 34 2.46 6.81 -7.10
CA ASP A 34 2.73 8.02 -6.31
C ASP A 34 1.61 9.07 -6.43
N GLU A 35 1.82 10.26 -5.89
CA GLU A 35 0.86 11.36 -5.94
C GLU A 35 0.62 11.90 -7.36
N ASN A 36 1.56 11.68 -8.29
CA ASN A 36 1.43 12.04 -9.70
C ASN A 36 0.77 10.94 -10.55
N ASN A 37 0.37 9.82 -9.92
CA ASN A 37 -0.09 8.59 -10.56
C ASN A 37 0.97 7.87 -11.39
N GLU A 38 2.26 8.10 -11.11
CA GLU A 38 3.35 7.34 -11.72
C GLU A 38 3.53 6.01 -10.99
N GLU A 39 3.73 4.91 -11.73
CA GLU A 39 3.87 3.57 -11.14
C GLU A 39 5.16 3.50 -10.32
N VAL A 40 5.02 3.18 -9.03
CA VAL A 40 6.14 2.96 -8.12
C VAL A 40 6.44 1.46 -8.07
N PRO A 41 7.63 1.02 -8.51
CA PRO A 41 8.01 -0.38 -8.48
C PRO A 41 7.99 -0.96 -7.05
N TYR A 42 7.48 -2.18 -6.88
CA TYR A 42 7.41 -2.84 -5.56
C TYR A 42 8.76 -2.90 -4.84
N ASN A 43 9.86 -3.08 -5.58
CA ASN A 43 11.22 -3.11 -5.01
C ASN A 43 11.63 -1.79 -4.35
N LYS A 44 11.01 -0.65 -4.71
CA LYS A 44 11.26 0.65 -4.08
C LYS A 44 10.51 0.83 -2.77
N ILE A 45 9.52 0.01 -2.47
CA ILE A 45 8.73 0.08 -1.23
C ILE A 45 8.97 -1.11 -0.29
N TRP A 46 9.50 -2.21 -0.82
CA TRP A 46 9.86 -3.39 -0.05
C TRP A 46 10.85 -3.10 1.08
N GLY A 47 10.60 -3.66 2.27
CA GLY A 47 11.49 -3.53 3.42
C GLY A 47 11.53 -2.13 4.05
N ARG A 48 10.78 -1.17 3.49
CA ARG A 48 10.72 0.19 4.03
C ARG A 48 9.72 0.29 5.17
N ARG A 49 10.08 1.12 6.14
CA ARG A 49 9.21 1.53 7.22
C ARG A 49 8.25 2.61 6.74
N TYR A 50 7.02 2.51 7.21
CA TYR A 50 6.00 3.50 6.93
C TYR A 50 5.46 4.11 8.22
N GLU A 51 5.16 5.41 8.17
CA GLU A 51 4.45 6.12 9.22
C GLU A 51 3.05 5.52 9.37
N TYR A 52 2.34 5.38 8.26
CA TYR A 52 1.06 4.68 8.23
C TYR A 52 0.78 3.97 6.90
N CYS A 53 -0.07 2.95 7.00
CA CYS A 53 -0.78 2.33 5.90
C CYS A 53 -2.28 2.40 6.21
N LYS A 54 -3.05 2.96 5.29
CA LYS A 54 -4.50 3.14 5.39
C LYS A 54 -5.16 2.26 4.33
N LEU A 55 -6.08 1.40 4.74
CA LEU A 55 -6.92 0.59 3.84
C LEU A 55 -8.38 1.03 3.98
N THR A 56 -9.01 1.43 2.89
CA THR A 56 -10.42 1.84 2.84
C THR A 56 -11.20 0.89 1.96
N SER A 57 -12.30 0.36 2.51
CA SER A 57 -13.24 -0.55 1.85
C SER A 57 -14.67 -0.09 2.14
N SER A 58 -15.67 -0.74 1.54
CA SER A 58 -17.09 -0.46 1.83
C SER A 58 -17.48 -0.73 3.30
N GLU A 59 -16.75 -1.62 3.98
CA GLU A 59 -16.98 -1.96 5.38
C GLU A 59 -16.31 -0.98 6.38
N GLY A 60 -15.49 -0.04 5.90
CA GLY A 60 -14.81 0.94 6.76
C GLY A 60 -13.35 1.16 6.39
N THR A 61 -12.61 1.82 7.29
CA THR A 61 -11.18 2.14 7.12
C THR A 61 -10.34 1.54 8.23
N LEU A 62 -9.25 0.87 7.87
CA LEU A 62 -8.23 0.32 8.76
C LEU A 62 -6.95 1.14 8.65
N PHE A 63 -6.31 1.41 9.79
CA PHE A 63 -5.03 2.11 9.88
C PHE A 63 -3.99 1.23 10.57
N TYR A 64 -2.83 1.11 9.94
CA TYR A 64 -1.64 0.44 10.48
C TYR A 64 -0.54 1.50 10.60
N GLN A 65 0.24 1.48 11.68
CA GLN A 65 1.31 2.46 11.93
C GLN A 65 2.62 1.77 12.26
N ASN A 66 3.74 2.42 11.94
CA ASN A 66 5.09 2.04 12.33
C ASN A 66 5.43 0.56 12.03
N ASN A 67 5.06 0.13 10.83
CA ASN A 67 5.21 -1.25 10.37
C ASN A 67 6.12 -1.28 9.12
N VAL A 68 6.48 -2.49 8.68
CA VAL A 68 7.33 -2.73 7.50
C VAL A 68 6.57 -3.55 6.47
N ILE A 69 6.76 -3.26 5.18
CA ILE A 69 6.26 -4.12 4.10
C ILE A 69 7.17 -5.34 3.98
N ALA A 70 6.77 -6.43 4.65
CA ALA A 70 7.45 -7.72 4.61
C ALA A 70 6.87 -8.63 3.51
N ARG A 71 7.66 -9.62 3.09
CA ARG A 71 7.24 -10.67 2.15
C ARG A 71 6.26 -11.62 2.86
N SER A 72 5.16 -12.00 2.20
CA SER A 72 4.49 -13.27 2.52
C SER A 72 5.31 -14.38 1.89
N GLU A 73 6.00 -15.17 2.72
CA GLU A 73 6.62 -16.43 2.31
C GLU A 73 5.57 -17.42 1.78
#